data_AF-A0A6J6YLS3-F1
#
_entry.id   AF-A0A6J6YLS3-F1
#
_cell.length_a   1.000
_cell.length_b   1.000
_cell.length_c   1.000
_cell.angle_alpha   90.00
_cell.angle_beta   90.00
_cell.angle_gamma   90.00
#
_symmetry.space_group_name_H-M   'P 1'
#
loop_
_entity.id
_entity.type
_entity.pdbx_description
1 polymer ?
#
loop_
_entity_poly.entity_id
_entity_poly.type
_entity_poly.pdbx_seq_one_letter_code
_entity_poly.pdbx_strand_id
1 'polypeptide(L)'
;MGSEYALTAGVAGSFGFDAITVALLGRAKPLGTVLAALLFGALRAGGLTMQANTTTPIDIVLVIQALVVLFIAAPAMVRAIFRLKNVKSGTDMAAKGWNG
;
A
#
# COMPACT_ATOMS: atom_id res chain seq x y z
N MET A 1 -26.04 5.87 15.07
CA MET A 1 -25.20 4.70 15.41
C MET A 1 -23.81 5.23 15.69
N GLY A 2 -23.50 5.58 16.93
CA GLY A 2 -22.35 6.44 17.27
C GLY A 2 -21.97 6.33 18.75
N SER A 3 -21.87 5.10 19.24
CA SER A 3 -21.60 4.81 20.65
C SER A 3 -20.45 3.81 20.78
N GLU A 4 -19.31 4.13 20.19
CA GLU A 4 -18.05 3.45 20.53
C GLU A 4 -17.01 4.54 20.83
N TYR A 5 -16.99 4.96 22.11
CA TYR A 5 -16.13 6.02 22.65
C TYR A 5 -14.74 5.51 23.05
N ALA A 6 -14.42 4.26 22.74
CA ALA A 6 -13.12 3.67 23.00
C ALA A 6 -12.65 2.93 21.75
N LEU A 7 -11.37 3.07 21.43
CA LEU A 7 -10.67 2.12 20.57
C LEU A 7 -10.72 0.77 21.28
N THR A 8 -11.73 -0.05 20.98
CA THR A 8 -11.72 -1.47 21.36
C THR A 8 -10.38 -2.06 20.94
N ALA A 9 -9.77 -2.89 21.78
CA ALA A 9 -8.46 -3.49 21.53
C ALA A 9 -8.41 -4.20 20.16
N GLY A 10 -9.56 -4.66 19.64
CA GLY A 10 -9.69 -5.22 18.29
C GLY A 10 -9.51 -4.20 17.16
N VAL A 11 -10.00 -2.97 17.30
CA VAL A 11 -9.80 -1.90 16.32
C VAL A 11 -8.34 -1.41 16.37
N ALA A 12 -7.80 -1.16 17.56
CA ALA A 12 -6.40 -0.75 17.70
C ALA A 12 -5.41 -1.81 17.15
N GLY A 13 -5.67 -3.10 17.41
CA GLY A 13 -4.84 -4.20 16.93
C GLY A 13 -4.92 -4.43 15.42
N SER A 14 -6.12 -4.36 14.84
CA SER A 14 -6.33 -4.62 13.40
C SER A 14 -5.70 -3.53 12.51
N PHE A 15 -5.87 -2.25 12.85
CA PHE A 15 -5.23 -1.17 12.10
C PHE A 15 -3.71 -1.17 12.22
N GLY A 16 -3.16 -1.56 13.38
CA GLY A 16 -1.72 -1.69 13.57
C GLY A 16 -1.10 -2.78 12.69
N PHE A 17 -1.75 -3.95 12.59
CA PHE A 17 -1.30 -5.05 11.74
C PHE A 17 -1.36 -4.69 10.24
N ASP A 18 -2.45 -4.07 9.80
CA ASP A 18 -2.60 -3.58 8.44
C ASP A 18 -1.52 -2.52 8.11
N ALA A 19 -1.23 -1.61 9.06
CA ALA A 19 -0.22 -0.56 8.89
C ALA A 19 1.20 -1.10 8.74
N ILE A 20 1.56 -2.19 9.43
CA ILE A 20 2.85 -2.87 9.24
C ILE A 20 2.99 -3.33 7.78
N THR A 21 1.94 -3.96 7.26
CA THR A 21 1.90 -4.49 5.89
C THR A 21 2.05 -3.36 4.86
N VAL A 22 1.35 -2.24 5.08
CA VAL A 22 1.45 -1.04 4.25
C VAL A 22 2.85 -0.41 4.30
N ALA A 23 3.48 -0.38 5.48
CA ALA A 23 4.85 0.12 5.62
C ALA A 23 5.87 -0.74 4.86
N LEU A 24 5.70 -2.07 4.90
CA LEU A 24 6.52 -3.02 4.15
C LEU A 24 6.30 -2.88 2.63
N LEU A 25 5.04 -2.68 2.20
CA LEU A 25 4.70 -2.36 0.81
C LEU A 25 5.41 -1.09 0.33
N GLY A 26 5.49 -0.06 1.18
CA GLY A 26 6.26 1.16 0.97
C GLY A 26 7.79 1.02 1.06
N ARG A 27 8.31 -0.19 1.29
CA ARG A 27 9.74 -0.49 1.54
C ARG A 27 10.35 0.33 2.69
N ALA A 28 9.55 0.63 3.72
CA ALA A 28 9.91 1.48 4.85
C ALA A 28 10.49 2.86 4.46
N LYS A 29 10.20 3.35 3.25
CA LYS A 29 10.54 4.71 2.82
C LYS A 29 9.36 5.63 3.10
N PRO A 30 9.55 6.80 3.73
CA PRO A 30 8.44 7.67 4.13
C PRO A 30 7.51 8.01 2.95
N LEU A 31 8.09 8.38 1.80
CA LEU A 31 7.31 8.72 0.60
C LEU A 31 6.61 7.50 -0.02
N GLY A 32 7.23 6.31 0.06
CA GLY A 32 6.63 5.06 -0.42
C GLY A 32 5.49 4.57 0.48
N THR A 33 5.65 4.71 1.79
CA THR A 33 4.63 4.36 2.79
C THR A 33 3.41 5.25 2.68
N VAL A 34 3.57 6.57 2.43
CA VAL A 34 2.44 7.49 2.23
C VAL A 34 1.63 7.10 0.99
N LEU A 35 2.28 6.84 -0.14
CA LEU A 35 1.59 6.40 -1.36
C LEU A 35 0.90 5.04 -1.18
N ALA A 36 1.56 4.09 -0.51
CA ALA A 36 0.99 2.79 -0.20
C ALA A 36 -0.23 2.90 0.72
N ALA A 37 -0.17 3.77 1.75
CA ALA A 37 -1.26 3.99 2.69
C ALA A 37 -2.48 4.64 2.04
N LEU A 38 -2.27 5.60 1.14
CA LEU A 38 -3.36 6.26 0.42
C LEU A 38 -4.13 5.27 -0.44
N LEU A 39 -3.42 4.42 -1.18
CA LEU A 39 -4.02 3.36 -1.97
C LEU A 39 -4.77 2.35 -1.08
N PHE A 40 -4.13 1.87 -0.02
CA PHE A 40 -4.75 0.90 0.90
C PHE A 40 -6.03 1.47 1.54
N GLY A 41 -6.01 2.74 1.93
CA GLY A 41 -7.17 3.47 2.44
C GLY A 41 -8.31 3.58 1.41
N ALA A 42 -7.97 3.90 0.14
CA ALA A 42 -8.96 3.96 -0.94
C ALA A 42 -9.62 2.59 -1.18
N LEU A 43 -8.84 1.50 -1.15
CA LEU A 43 -9.36 0.13 -1.30
C LEU A 43 -10.25 -0.28 -0.11
N ARG A 44 -9.86 0.06 1.12
CA ARG A 44 -10.66 -0.18 2.33
C ARG A 44 -12.01 0.54 2.25
N ALA A 45 -12.01 1.81 1.84
CA ALA A 45 -13.23 2.60 1.69
C ALA A 45 -14.14 2.05 0.56
N GLY A 46 -13.54 1.66 -0.57
CA GLY A 46 -14.25 0.99 -1.66
C GLY A 46 -14.88 -0.34 -1.22
N GLY A 47 -14.15 -1.16 -0.46
CA GLY A 47 -14.65 -2.42 0.09
C GLY A 47 -15.82 -2.24 1.06
N LEU A 48 -15.79 -1.23 1.93
CA LEU A 48 -16.93 -0.86 2.79
C LEU A 48 -18.15 -0.44 1.95
N THR A 49 -17.92 0.26 0.84
CA THR A 49 -18.99 0.67 -0.08
C THR A 49 -19.59 -0.52 -0.82
N MET A 50 -18.77 -1.51 -1.21
CA MET A 50 -19.24 -2.76 -1.82
C MET A 50 -20.07 -3.61 -0.85
N GLN A 51 -19.70 -3.64 0.43
CA GLN A 51 -20.51 -4.31 1.47
C GLN A 51 -21.87 -3.63 1.65
N ALA A 52 -21.89 -2.30 1.65
CA ALA A 52 -23.11 -1.53 1.85
C ALA A 52 -24.11 -1.65 0.69
N ASN A 53 -23.64 -1.80 -0.55
CA ASN A 53 -24.50 -1.79 -1.73
C ASN A 53 -24.91 -3.16 -2.25
N THR A 54 -24.08 -4.20 -2.08
CA THR A 54 -24.24 -5.45 -2.85
C THR A 54 -24.62 -6.67 -2.00
N THR A 55 -24.89 -6.53 -0.68
CA THR A 55 -25.12 -7.66 0.25
C THR A 55 -24.03 -8.75 0.11
N THR A 56 -22.83 -8.36 -0.30
CA THR A 56 -21.75 -9.29 -0.63
C THR A 56 -21.07 -9.73 0.67
N PRO A 57 -20.82 -11.05 0.87
CA PRO A 57 -20.10 -11.54 2.04
C PRO A 57 -18.75 -10.84 2.22
N ILE A 58 -18.40 -10.51 3.47
CA ILE A 58 -17.18 -9.78 3.82
C ILE A 58 -15.90 -10.50 3.35
N ASP A 59 -15.95 -11.83 3.27
CA ASP A 59 -14.84 -12.67 2.80
C ASP A 59 -14.43 -12.34 1.36
N ILE A 60 -15.40 -12.07 0.48
CA ILE A 60 -15.12 -11.73 -0.92
C ILE A 60 -14.44 -10.37 -1.03
N VAL A 61 -14.86 -9.41 -0.20
CA VAL A 61 -14.26 -8.08 -0.16
C VAL A 61 -12.83 -8.14 0.32
N LEU A 62 -12.54 -8.96 1.34
CA LEU A 62 -11.18 -9.19 1.83
C LEU A 62 -10.29 -9.86 0.78
N VAL A 63 -10.79 -10.87 0.07
CA VAL A 63 -10.04 -11.54 -1.01
C VAL A 63 -9.73 -10.57 -2.15
N ILE A 64 -10.72 -9.78 -2.60
CA ILE A 64 -10.52 -8.78 -3.65
C ILE A 64 -9.51 -7.72 -3.19
N GLN A 65 -9.64 -7.21 -1.97
CA GLN A 65 -8.70 -6.23 -1.42
C GLN A 65 -7.27 -6.79 -1.40
N ALA A 66 -7.08 -8.04 -0.96
CA ALA A 66 -5.78 -8.69 -0.95
C ALA A 66 -5.19 -8.87 -2.36
N LEU A 67 -6.02 -9.28 -3.34
CA LEU A 67 -5.60 -9.42 -4.74
C LEU A 67 -5.21 -8.08 -5.36
N VAL A 68 -5.98 -7.02 -5.13
CA VAL A 68 -5.68 -5.69 -5.66
C VAL A 68 -4.39 -5.13 -5.05
N VAL A 69 -4.21 -5.27 -3.73
CA VAL A 69 -2.95 -4.88 -3.06
C VAL A 69 -1.78 -5.68 -3.63
N LEU A 70 -1.93 -6.99 -3.82
CA LEU A 70 -0.90 -7.86 -4.40
C LEU A 70 -0.51 -7.42 -5.82
N PHE A 71 -1.48 -7.14 -6.69
CA PHE A 71 -1.21 -6.70 -8.06
C PHE A 71 -0.53 -5.33 -8.13
N ILE A 72 -0.90 -4.40 -7.25
CA ILE A 72 -0.26 -3.07 -7.21
C ILE A 72 1.14 -3.14 -6.59
N ALA A 73 1.34 -4.04 -5.62
CA ALA A 73 2.65 -4.35 -5.06
C ALA A 73 3.57 -5.07 -6.06
N ALA A 74 3.00 -5.89 -6.95
CA ALA A 74 3.73 -6.77 -7.86
C ALA A 74 4.86 -6.08 -8.63
N PRO A 75 4.71 -4.93 -9.32
CA PRO A 75 5.82 -4.31 -10.03
C PRO A 75 6.98 -3.89 -9.12
N ALA A 76 6.70 -3.42 -7.91
CA ALA A 76 7.73 -3.09 -6.92
C ALA A 76 8.38 -4.36 -6.34
N MET A 77 7.58 -5.40 -6.09
CA MET A 77 8.01 -6.70 -5.59
C MET A 77 8.88 -7.44 -6.60
N VAL A 78 8.51 -7.44 -7.88
CA VAL A 78 9.28 -8.00 -9.00
C VAL A 78 10.63 -7.28 -9.10
N ARG A 79 10.65 -5.94 -9.11
CA ARG A 79 11.92 -5.19 -9.14
C ARG A 79 12.81 -5.47 -7.93
N ALA A 80 12.21 -5.67 -6.75
CA ALA A 80 12.93 -5.99 -5.52
C ALA A 80 13.53 -7.40 -5.55
N ILE A 81 12.75 -8.40 -5.95
CA ILE A 81 13.18 -9.81 -6.05
C ILE A 81 14.28 -9.96 -7.10
N PHE A 82 14.08 -9.38 -8.28
CA PHE A 82 15.04 -9.49 -9.38
C PHE A 82 16.20 -8.49 -9.29
N ARG A 83 16.34 -7.74 -8.18
CA ARG A 83 17.38 -6.71 -7.95
C ARG A 83 17.66 -5.87 -9.20
N LEU A 84 16.61 -5.50 -9.93
CA LEU A 84 16.74 -4.73 -11.16
C LEU A 84 17.26 -3.35 -10.78
N LYS A 85 18.56 -3.12 -11.00
CA LYS A 85 19.19 -1.83 -10.79
C LYS A 85 18.51 -0.86 -11.74
N ASN A 86 17.91 0.21 -11.20
CA ASN A 86 17.50 1.34 -12.03
C ASN A 86 18.78 1.84 -12.72
N VAL A 87 18.95 1.51 -13.99
CA VAL A 87 19.97 2.12 -14.84
C VAL A 87 19.64 3.60 -14.79
N LYS A 88 20.47 4.38 -14.08
CA LYS A 88 20.38 5.83 -14.13
C LYS A 88 20.53 6.22 -15.60
N SER A 89 19.44 6.64 -16.22
CA SER A 89 19.48 7.27 -17.54
C SER A 89 20.52 8.39 -17.48
N GLY A 90 21.37 8.46 -18.50
CA GLY A 90 22.69 9.12 -18.49
C GLY A 90 22.74 10.64 -18.27
N THR A 91 21.70 11.27 -17.72
CA THR A 91 21.68 12.71 -17.38
C THR A 91 22.56 13.04 -16.17
N ASP A 92 22.75 12.11 -15.23
CA ASP A 92 23.65 12.29 -14.08
C ASP A 92 25.15 12.22 -14.48
N MET A 93 25.48 11.57 -15.59
CA MET A 93 26.86 11.37 -16.06
C MET A 93 27.35 12.52 -16.95
N ALA A 94 26.44 13.18 -17.69
CA ALA A 94 26.75 14.36 -18.48
C ALA A 94 27.03 15.60 -17.60
N ALA A 95 26.38 15.72 -16.44
CA ALA A 95 26.53 16.87 -15.54
C ALA A 95 27.89 16.93 -14.80
N LYS A 96 28.67 15.85 -14.79
CA LYS A 96 29.97 15.80 -14.08
C LYS A 96 31.17 16.10 -14.99
N GLY A 97 30.97 16.23 -16.30
CA GLY A 97 32.03 16.44 -17.29
C GLY A 97 32.33 17.90 -17.65
N TRP A 98 31.66 18.88 -17.03
CA TRP A 98 31.84 20.31 -17.31
C TRP A 98 32.25 21.07 -16.04
N ASN A 99 33.40 20.75 -15.47
CA ASN A 99 34.15 21.72 -14.67
C ASN A 99 35.61 21.29 -14.47
N GLY A 100 36.51 21.88 -15.28
CA GLY A 100 37.96 21.96 -15.03
C GLY A 100 38.75 20.70 -15.32
#